data_AF-A0A6A4GKJ8-F1
#
_entry.id   AF-A0A6A4GKJ8-F1
#
_cell.length_a   1.000
_cell.length_b   1.000
_cell.length_c   1.000
_cell.angle_alpha   90.00
_cell.angle_beta   90.00
_cell.angle_gamma   90.00
#
_symmetry.space_group_name_H-M   'P 1'
#
loop_
_entity.id
_entity.type
_entity.pdbx_description
1 polymer ?
#
loop_
_entity_poly.entity_id
_entity_poly.type
_entity_poly.pdbx_seq_one_letter_code
_entity_poly.pdbx_strand_id
1 'polypeptide(L)'
;MLAFIIGMHIILQKVDNGRAHKALIALLLAAFVLVALTTCAAIANNLLIVKLSLMVSLSGGLLAQEMAAGLKGEAINVLEEWPESFIFLIADTAIVWRAWALWAENRVIKWMLLVILLADIGVNIADAVVDTKADLSFIQNTVTLDWLSTVLNLAVNIVATLLIAYRAWTHHQTTHAILQSKRTPVEVILLLMIESGAIFGVVQVTNITFDALDTHATEFSPVDTAKSLLAQLYIYSAVLNPVALVILIHTGNTYEHSFHLEDVT
;
A
#
# COMPACT_ATOMS: atom_id res chain seq x y z
N MET A 1 4.12 -12.13 -4.24
CA MET A 1 5.39 -12.88 -4.06
C MET A 1 6.35 -12.77 -5.26
N LEU A 2 5.96 -13.12 -6.50
CA LEU A 2 6.86 -13.04 -7.68
C LEU A 2 7.45 -11.64 -7.92
N ALA A 3 6.63 -10.59 -7.84
CA ALA A 3 7.11 -9.20 -8.01
C ALA A 3 8.19 -8.80 -6.99
N PHE A 4 8.11 -9.29 -5.75
CA PHE A 4 9.13 -9.08 -4.74
C PHE A 4 10.43 -9.79 -5.05
N ILE A 5 10.35 -11.04 -5.52
CA ILE A 5 11.52 -11.82 -5.91
C ILE A 5 12.25 -11.12 -7.06
N ILE A 6 11.49 -10.67 -8.07
CA ILE A 6 12.02 -9.91 -9.20
C ILE A 6 12.65 -8.59 -8.72
N GLY A 7 11.96 -7.82 -7.89
CA GLY A 7 12.48 -6.57 -7.33
C GLY A 7 13.76 -6.78 -6.51
N MET A 8 13.79 -7.78 -5.62
CA MET A 8 14.96 -8.12 -4.82
C MET A 8 16.13 -8.58 -5.69
N HIS A 9 15.88 -9.42 -6.68
CA HIS A 9 16.92 -9.89 -7.59
C HIS A 9 17.55 -8.73 -8.37
N ILE A 10 16.73 -7.80 -8.87
CA ILE A 10 17.21 -6.61 -9.58
C ILE A 10 18.07 -5.72 -8.68
N ILE A 11 17.66 -5.50 -7.42
CA ILE A 11 18.42 -4.66 -6.48
C ILE A 11 19.75 -5.32 -6.10
N LEU A 12 19.73 -6.62 -5.78
CA LEU A 12 20.91 -7.37 -5.33
C LEU A 12 21.96 -7.56 -6.44
N GLN A 13 21.56 -7.47 -7.71
CA GLN A 13 22.49 -7.51 -8.84
C GLN A 13 23.40 -6.28 -8.92
N LYS A 14 23.05 -5.17 -8.28
CA LYS A 14 23.85 -3.94 -8.29
C LYS A 14 24.68 -3.85 -7.01
N VAL A 15 26.01 -3.85 -7.15
CA VAL A 15 26.92 -3.62 -6.01
C VAL A 15 26.92 -2.11 -5.70
N ASP A 16 25.88 -1.64 -5.04
CA ASP A 16 25.80 -0.26 -4.55
C ASP A 16 25.67 -0.28 -3.02
N ASN A 17 26.67 0.29 -2.34
CA ASN A 17 26.80 0.20 -0.89
C ASN A 17 26.26 1.44 -0.15
N GLY A 18 25.57 2.33 -0.87
CA GLY A 18 25.01 3.57 -0.33
C GLY A 18 23.94 3.36 0.75
N ARG A 19 23.82 4.33 1.67
CA ARG A 19 22.82 4.30 2.77
C ARG A 19 21.37 4.21 2.24
N ALA A 20 21.08 4.89 1.13
CA ALA A 20 19.76 4.87 0.50
C ALA A 20 19.41 3.49 -0.08
N HIS A 21 20.38 2.81 -0.70
CA HIS A 21 20.21 1.47 -1.23
C HIS A 21 19.90 0.45 -0.12
N LYS A 22 20.62 0.52 1.02
CA LYS A 22 20.34 -0.30 2.20
C LYS A 22 18.96 -0.03 2.80
N ALA A 23 18.56 1.23 2.88
CA ALA A 23 17.23 1.61 3.38
C ALA A 23 16.11 1.05 2.48
N LEU A 24 16.32 1.08 1.16
CA LEU A 24 15.36 0.57 0.19
C LEU A 24 15.22 -0.96 0.25
N ILE A 25 16.33 -1.71 0.40
CA ILE A 25 16.29 -3.15 0.66
C ILE A 25 15.53 -3.45 1.95
N ALA A 26 15.84 -2.73 3.04
CA ALA A 26 15.19 -2.93 4.32
C ALA A 26 13.67 -2.68 4.23
N LEU A 27 13.25 -1.64 3.51
CA LEU A 27 11.85 -1.32 3.29
C LEU A 27 11.11 -2.40 2.49
N LEU A 28 11.73 -2.94 1.44
CA LEU A 28 11.14 -4.03 0.66
C LEU A 28 11.10 -5.35 1.42
N LEU A 29 12.12 -5.64 2.24
CA LEU A 29 12.10 -6.80 3.13
C LEU A 29 11.00 -6.66 4.18
N ALA A 30 10.86 -5.48 4.79
CA ALA A 30 9.79 -5.20 5.73
C ALA A 30 8.41 -5.40 5.08
N ALA A 31 8.17 -4.80 3.91
CA ALA A 31 6.92 -4.99 3.17
C ALA A 31 6.65 -6.46 2.84
N PHE A 32 7.68 -7.23 2.44
CA PHE A 32 7.55 -8.67 2.19
C PHE A 32 7.18 -9.44 3.45
N VAL A 33 7.84 -9.18 4.58
CA VAL A 33 7.56 -9.84 5.86
C VAL A 33 6.15 -9.50 6.34
N LEU A 34 5.72 -8.24 6.23
CA LEU A 34 4.38 -7.83 6.61
C LEU A 34 3.30 -8.52 5.77
N VAL A 35 3.47 -8.61 4.45
CA VAL A 35 2.53 -9.36 3.59
C VAL A 35 2.54 -10.86 3.87
N ALA A 36 3.70 -11.45 4.15
CA ALA A 36 3.77 -12.85 4.55
C ALA A 36 3.04 -13.08 5.89
N LEU A 37 3.13 -12.12 6.81
CA LEU A 37 2.45 -12.19 8.09
C LEU A 37 0.94 -12.06 7.95
N THR A 38 0.43 -11.08 7.19
CA THR A 38 -1.01 -10.92 6.93
C THR A 38 -1.60 -12.15 6.26
N THR A 39 -0.97 -12.65 5.21
CA THR A 39 -1.44 -13.86 4.51
C THR A 39 -1.40 -15.10 5.40
N CYS A 40 -0.40 -15.24 6.26
CA CYS A 40 -0.34 -16.34 7.22
C CYS A 40 -1.44 -16.22 8.29
N ALA A 41 -1.69 -15.03 8.82
CA ALA A 41 -2.75 -14.74 9.78
C ALA A 41 -4.13 -15.04 9.19
N ALA A 42 -4.41 -14.57 7.97
CA ALA A 42 -5.66 -14.83 7.26
C ALA A 42 -5.89 -16.35 7.04
N ILE A 43 -4.86 -17.10 6.63
CA ILE A 43 -4.96 -18.56 6.47
C ILE A 43 -5.21 -19.24 7.83
N ALA A 44 -4.51 -18.80 8.88
CA ALA A 44 -4.69 -19.33 10.23
C ALA A 44 -6.10 -19.06 10.76
N ASN A 45 -6.65 -17.87 10.53
CA ASN A 45 -8.01 -17.48 10.91
C ASN A 45 -9.04 -18.41 10.24
N ASN A 46 -8.98 -18.53 8.92
CA ASN A 46 -9.86 -19.40 8.14
C ASN A 46 -9.80 -20.86 8.62
N LEU A 47 -8.60 -21.38 8.85
CA LEU A 47 -8.41 -22.75 9.34
C LEU A 47 -8.98 -22.94 10.75
N LEU A 48 -8.82 -21.93 11.61
CA LEU A 48 -9.31 -21.95 12.99
C LEU A 48 -10.83 -21.88 13.05
N ILE A 49 -11.45 -21.01 12.25
CA ILE A 49 -12.91 -20.91 12.10
C ILE A 49 -13.47 -22.25 11.64
N VAL A 50 -12.90 -22.86 10.59
CA VAL A 50 -13.34 -24.18 10.10
C VAL A 50 -13.16 -25.27 11.16
N LYS A 51 -11.99 -25.32 11.81
CA LYS A 51 -11.68 -26.34 12.81
C LYS A 51 -12.61 -26.24 14.01
N LEU A 52 -12.78 -25.03 14.55
CA LEU A 52 -13.63 -24.82 15.71
C LEU A 52 -15.08 -25.01 15.31
N SER A 53 -15.59 -24.45 14.21
CA SER A 53 -17.01 -24.52 13.85
C SER A 53 -17.48 -25.88 13.32
N LEU A 54 -16.58 -26.71 12.76
CA LEU A 54 -16.99 -27.98 12.12
C LEU A 54 -16.34 -29.24 12.72
N MET A 55 -15.18 -29.15 13.37
CA MET A 55 -14.44 -30.35 13.81
C MET A 55 -14.41 -30.58 15.32
N VAL A 56 -14.59 -29.55 16.17
CA VAL A 56 -14.46 -29.70 17.62
C VAL A 56 -15.83 -29.74 18.29
N SER A 57 -16.26 -30.91 18.77
CA SER A 57 -17.44 -31.01 19.62
C SER A 57 -17.13 -30.47 21.03
N LEU A 58 -17.51 -29.22 21.31
CA LEU A 58 -17.51 -28.69 22.67
C LEU A 58 -18.70 -29.25 23.46
N SER A 59 -18.51 -29.47 24.76
CA SER A 59 -19.56 -29.99 25.65
C SER A 59 -20.81 -29.10 25.73
N GLY A 60 -20.73 -27.85 25.28
CA GLY A 60 -21.85 -26.91 25.17
C GLY A 60 -22.58 -26.93 23.81
N GLY A 61 -22.25 -27.86 22.92
CA GLY A 61 -22.85 -27.97 21.59
C GLY A 61 -22.39 -26.87 20.61
N LEU A 62 -23.14 -26.73 19.50
CA LEU A 62 -22.81 -25.83 18.39
C LEU A 62 -22.65 -24.36 18.81
N LEU A 63 -23.46 -23.88 19.76
CA LEU A 63 -23.44 -22.48 20.22
C LEU A 63 -22.15 -22.16 21.00
N ALA A 64 -21.70 -23.05 21.89
CA ALA A 64 -20.43 -22.88 22.60
C ALA A 64 -19.22 -22.95 21.66
N GLN A 65 -19.35 -23.72 20.59
CA GLN A 65 -18.35 -23.91 19.55
C GLN A 65 -18.22 -22.67 18.65
N GLU A 66 -19.35 -22.08 18.25
CA GLU A 66 -19.41 -20.82 17.51
C GLU A 66 -18.87 -19.64 18.34
N MET A 67 -19.27 -19.51 19.61
CA MET A 67 -18.71 -18.48 20.50
C MET A 67 -17.19 -18.62 20.68
N ALA A 68 -16.67 -19.84 20.85
CA ALA A 68 -15.23 -20.07 20.97
C ALA A 68 -14.47 -19.79 19.68
N ALA A 69 -15.11 -20.02 18.52
CA ALA A 69 -14.57 -19.66 17.21
C ALA A 69 -14.50 -18.14 17.05
N GLY A 70 -15.59 -17.42 17.34
CA GLY A 70 -15.64 -15.95 17.30
C GLY A 70 -14.58 -15.32 18.19
N LEU A 71 -14.51 -15.71 19.47
CA LEU A 71 -13.54 -15.18 20.43
C LEU A 71 -12.07 -15.32 19.98
N LYS A 72 -11.75 -16.43 19.33
CA LYS A 72 -10.39 -16.68 18.81
C LYS A 72 -10.18 -16.03 17.44
N GLY A 73 -11.23 -15.85 16.65
CA GLY A 73 -11.23 -15.08 15.41
C GLY A 73 -10.84 -13.64 15.70
N GLU A 74 -11.50 -12.98 16.67
CA GLU A 74 -11.18 -11.58 17.03
C GLU A 74 -9.72 -11.41 17.47
N ALA A 75 -9.18 -12.35 18.25
CA ALA A 75 -7.78 -12.30 18.66
C ALA A 75 -6.79 -12.44 17.47
N ILE A 76 -7.20 -13.09 16.37
CA ILE A 76 -6.40 -13.19 15.15
C ILE A 76 -6.58 -11.95 14.27
N ASN A 77 -7.77 -11.34 14.24
CA ASN A 77 -8.03 -10.08 13.54
C ASN A 77 -7.08 -8.97 14.02
N VAL A 78 -6.93 -8.82 15.34
CA VAL A 78 -5.93 -7.90 15.93
C VAL A 78 -4.50 -8.17 15.43
N LEU A 79 -4.14 -9.42 15.15
CA LEU A 79 -2.82 -9.79 14.64
C LEU A 79 -2.65 -9.48 13.14
N GLU A 80 -3.76 -9.33 12.41
CA GLU A 80 -3.84 -9.02 10.98
C GLU A 80 -3.86 -7.49 10.73
N GLU A 81 -4.59 -6.72 11.54
CA GLU A 81 -4.77 -5.26 11.41
C GLU A 81 -3.46 -4.46 11.46
N TRP A 82 -2.59 -4.79 12.41
CA TRP A 82 -1.34 -4.04 12.61
C TRP A 82 -0.39 -4.16 11.41
N PRO A 83 -0.09 -5.38 10.91
CA PRO A 83 0.68 -5.53 9.68
C PRO A 83 0.09 -4.80 8.47
N GLU A 84 -1.24 -4.79 8.31
CA GLU A 84 -1.93 -4.06 7.24
C GLU A 84 -1.74 -2.55 7.36
N SER A 85 -1.92 -2.01 8.56
CA SER A 85 -1.68 -0.60 8.86
C SER A 85 -0.25 -0.19 8.48
N PHE A 86 0.75 -1.00 8.85
CA PHE A 86 2.14 -0.73 8.47
C PHE A 86 2.38 -0.82 6.96
N ILE A 87 1.69 -1.71 6.25
CA ILE A 87 1.76 -1.80 4.79
C ILE A 87 1.29 -0.50 4.14
N PHE A 88 0.16 0.05 4.60
CA PHE A 88 -0.36 1.32 4.09
C PHE A 88 0.61 2.47 4.36
N LEU A 89 1.14 2.57 5.59
CA LEU A 89 2.14 3.60 5.92
C LEU A 89 3.42 3.52 5.08
N ILE A 90 3.88 2.30 4.74
CA ILE A 90 5.01 2.10 3.83
C ILE A 90 4.66 2.59 2.42
N ALA A 91 3.44 2.31 1.95
CA ALA A 91 2.96 2.78 0.66
C ALA A 91 2.90 4.32 0.62
N ASP A 92 2.30 4.97 1.61
CA ASP A 92 2.22 6.43 1.72
C ASP A 92 3.58 7.09 1.79
N THR A 93 4.47 6.53 2.60
CA THR A 93 5.85 7.00 2.70
C THR A 93 6.55 6.91 1.35
N ALA A 94 6.36 5.82 0.61
CA ALA A 94 6.92 5.68 -0.74
C ALA A 94 6.30 6.69 -1.72
N ILE A 95 4.98 6.91 -1.66
CA ILE A 95 4.28 7.89 -2.50
C ILE A 95 4.80 9.31 -2.23
N VAL A 96 4.93 9.69 -0.97
CA VAL A 96 5.45 11.00 -0.56
C VAL A 96 6.92 11.16 -0.94
N TRP A 97 7.73 10.12 -0.73
CA TRP A 97 9.15 10.12 -1.11
C TRP A 97 9.34 10.44 -2.60
N ARG A 98 8.48 9.88 -3.47
CA ARG A 98 8.50 10.18 -4.91
C ARG A 98 8.31 11.67 -5.19
N ALA A 99 7.25 12.27 -4.65
CA ALA A 99 7.00 13.69 -4.85
C ALA A 99 8.12 14.54 -4.24
N TRP A 100 8.62 14.15 -3.07
CA TRP A 100 9.71 14.84 -2.39
C TRP A 100 11.00 14.86 -3.21
N ALA A 101 11.35 13.75 -3.86
CA ALA A 101 12.54 13.64 -4.70
C ALA A 101 12.50 14.61 -5.89
N LEU A 102 11.33 14.80 -6.51
CA LEU A 102 11.14 15.74 -7.64
C LEU A 102 11.20 17.21 -7.20
N TRP A 103 10.81 17.50 -5.97
CA TRP A 103 10.74 18.85 -5.40
C TRP A 103 11.88 19.13 -4.42
N ALA A 104 13.06 18.56 -4.69
CA ALA A 104 14.23 18.64 -3.80
C ALA A 104 14.60 20.09 -3.39
N GLU A 105 14.35 21.07 -4.26
CA GLU A 105 14.71 22.47 -4.06
C GLU A 105 13.60 23.30 -3.37
N ASN A 106 12.34 22.87 -3.43
CA ASN A 106 11.22 23.64 -2.88
C ASN A 106 10.89 23.21 -1.45
N ARG A 107 11.37 23.99 -0.48
CA ARG A 107 11.16 23.73 0.95
C ARG A 107 9.68 23.74 1.37
N VAL A 108 8.85 24.57 0.75
CA VAL A 108 7.42 24.69 1.13
C VAL A 108 6.67 23.41 0.80
N ILE A 109 6.89 22.85 -0.40
CA ILE A 109 6.26 21.60 -0.82
C ILE A 109 6.72 20.44 0.05
N LYS A 110 8.00 20.40 0.43
CA LYS A 110 8.51 19.38 1.37
C LYS A 110 7.83 19.45 2.74
N TRP A 111 7.69 20.65 3.29
CA TRP A 111 6.99 20.83 4.58
C TRP A 111 5.52 20.43 4.47
N MET A 112 4.84 20.79 3.38
CA MET A 112 3.47 20.39 3.13
C MET A 112 3.34 18.85 3.05
N LEU A 113 4.17 18.19 2.24
CA LEU A 113 4.22 16.73 2.12
C LEU A 113 4.51 16.04 3.47
N LEU A 114 5.44 16.59 4.26
CA LEU A 114 5.76 16.06 5.58
C LEU A 114 4.58 16.17 6.56
N VAL A 115 3.89 17.31 6.57
CA VAL A 115 2.73 17.52 7.45
C VAL A 115 1.59 16.58 7.09
N ILE A 116 1.29 16.41 5.80
CA ILE A 116 0.24 15.48 5.35
C ILE A 116 0.62 14.04 5.73
N LEU A 117 1.87 13.62 5.51
CA LEU A 117 2.33 12.28 5.88
C LEU A 117 2.25 12.04 7.41
N LEU A 118 2.62 13.02 8.22
CA LEU A 118 2.52 12.89 9.68
C LEU A 118 1.07 12.83 10.17
N ALA A 119 0.17 13.59 9.54
CA ALA A 119 -1.26 13.51 9.83
C ALA A 119 -1.83 12.13 9.48
N ASP A 120 -1.45 11.61 8.31
CA ASP A 120 -1.83 10.27 7.84
C ASP A 120 -1.32 9.17 8.79
N ILE A 121 -0.04 9.21 9.17
CA ILE A 121 0.53 8.28 10.18
C ILE A 121 -0.25 8.35 11.49
N GLY A 122 -0.55 9.56 11.96
CA GLY A 122 -1.28 9.76 13.21
C GLY A 122 -2.68 9.16 13.18
N VAL A 123 -3.40 9.32 12.07
CA VAL A 123 -4.76 8.78 11.92
C VAL A 123 -4.75 7.26 11.75
N ASN A 124 -3.88 6.69 10.92
CA ASN A 124 -3.77 5.23 10.76
C ASN A 124 -3.43 4.54 12.09
N ILE A 125 -2.54 5.13 12.91
CA ILE A 125 -2.23 4.57 14.23
C ILE A 125 -3.43 4.72 15.19
N ALA A 126 -4.14 5.85 15.13
CA ALA A 126 -5.32 6.05 15.97
C ALA A 126 -6.43 5.05 15.63
N ASP A 127 -6.62 4.78 14.33
CA ASP A 127 -7.57 3.80 13.79
C ASP A 127 -7.27 2.40 14.32
N ALA A 128 -6.08 1.87 14.06
CA ALA A 128 -5.64 0.56 14.54
C ALA A 128 -5.76 0.39 16.07
N VAL A 129 -5.54 1.47 16.84
CA VAL A 129 -5.72 1.45 18.29
C VAL A 129 -7.19 1.42 18.71
N VAL A 130 -8.08 2.07 17.96
CA VAL A 130 -9.53 2.02 18.18
C VAL A 130 -10.06 0.63 17.85
N ASP A 131 -9.63 0.03 16.74
CA ASP A 131 -10.09 -1.30 16.30
C ASP A 131 -9.60 -2.40 17.24
N THR A 132 -8.32 -2.40 17.58
CA THR A 132 -7.77 -3.33 18.59
C THR A 132 -8.53 -3.23 19.92
N LYS A 133 -9.00 -2.05 20.33
CA LYS A 133 -9.81 -1.90 21.54
C LYS A 133 -11.24 -2.44 21.35
N ALA A 134 -11.84 -2.23 20.19
CA ALA A 134 -13.16 -2.76 19.86
C ALA A 134 -13.15 -4.29 19.93
N ASP A 135 -12.17 -4.92 19.29
CA ASP A 135 -11.96 -6.37 19.26
C ASP A 135 -11.73 -6.96 20.65
N LEU A 136 -10.85 -6.36 21.44
CA LEU A 136 -10.54 -6.85 22.80
C LEU A 136 -11.71 -6.65 23.78
N SER A 137 -12.56 -5.67 23.56
CA SER A 137 -13.70 -5.38 24.43
C SER A 137 -15.01 -6.03 23.96
N PHE A 138 -15.02 -6.67 22.79
CA PHE A 138 -16.21 -7.20 22.11
C PHE A 138 -17.32 -6.15 21.94
N ILE A 139 -16.95 -4.87 21.82
CA ILE A 139 -17.90 -3.78 21.63
C ILE A 139 -18.02 -3.52 20.12
N GLN A 140 -19.01 -4.12 19.48
CA GLN A 140 -19.28 -3.96 18.05
C GLN A 140 -19.85 -2.59 17.64
N ASN A 141 -19.96 -1.62 18.57
CA ASN A 141 -20.62 -0.32 18.35
C ASN A 141 -19.66 0.88 18.46
N THR A 142 -18.35 0.66 18.37
CA THR A 142 -17.38 1.75 18.30
C THR A 142 -17.37 2.37 16.91
N VAL A 143 -17.37 3.71 16.86
CA VAL A 143 -17.14 4.44 15.61
C VAL A 143 -15.70 4.20 15.19
N THR A 144 -15.49 3.43 14.11
CA THR A 144 -14.17 3.17 13.53
C THR A 144 -13.69 4.39 12.73
N LEU A 145 -12.36 4.51 12.55
CA LEU A 145 -11.76 5.59 11.75
C LEU A 145 -11.35 5.09 10.35
N ASP A 146 -11.72 3.86 9.96
CA ASP A 146 -11.40 3.20 8.68
C ASP A 146 -11.62 4.09 7.46
N TRP A 147 -12.77 4.76 7.42
CA TRP A 147 -13.12 5.64 6.30
C TRP A 147 -12.22 6.88 6.28
N LEU A 148 -11.83 7.38 7.46
CA LEU A 148 -11.00 8.57 7.60
C LEU A 148 -9.54 8.26 7.28
N SER A 149 -9.01 7.12 7.74
CA SER A 149 -7.67 6.64 7.42
C SER A 149 -7.53 6.39 5.92
N THR A 150 -8.51 5.72 5.30
CA THR A 150 -8.52 5.48 3.84
C THR A 150 -8.64 6.77 3.03
N VAL A 151 -9.47 7.74 3.47
CA VAL A 151 -9.59 9.04 2.80
C VAL A 151 -8.30 9.87 2.90
N LEU A 152 -7.60 9.84 4.04
CA LEU A 152 -6.32 10.52 4.17
C LEU A 152 -5.23 9.89 3.32
N ASN A 153 -5.18 8.56 3.26
CA ASN A 153 -4.28 7.82 2.37
C ASN A 153 -4.53 8.18 0.89
N LEU A 154 -5.80 8.27 0.48
CA LEU A 154 -6.18 8.76 -0.84
C LEU A 154 -5.74 10.21 -1.07
N ALA A 155 -5.87 11.09 -0.06
CA ALA A 155 -5.45 12.48 -0.16
C ALA A 155 -3.92 12.60 -0.34
N VAL A 156 -3.14 11.82 0.42
CA VAL A 156 -1.67 11.72 0.26
C VAL A 156 -1.33 11.33 -1.17
N ASN A 157 -1.98 10.29 -1.69
CA ASN A 157 -1.72 9.78 -3.03
C ASN A 157 -2.08 10.81 -4.13
N ILE A 158 -3.28 11.41 -4.06
CA ILE A 158 -3.71 12.44 -5.02
C ILE A 158 -2.76 13.64 -5.01
N VAL A 159 -2.43 14.18 -3.85
CA VAL A 159 -1.54 15.36 -3.73
C VAL A 159 -0.17 15.04 -4.31
N ALA A 160 0.43 13.89 -3.95
CA ALA A 160 1.72 13.48 -4.47
C ALA A 160 1.69 13.26 -5.99
N THR A 161 0.68 12.55 -6.51
CA THR A 161 0.53 12.28 -7.94
C THR A 161 0.31 13.56 -8.75
N LEU A 162 -0.49 14.51 -8.25
CA LEU A 162 -0.68 15.81 -8.90
C LEU A 162 0.62 16.64 -8.91
N LEU A 163 1.39 16.63 -7.82
CA LEU A 163 2.69 17.30 -7.75
C LEU A 163 3.70 16.70 -8.75
N ILE A 164 3.69 15.37 -8.92
CA ILE A 164 4.51 14.67 -9.91
C ILE A 164 4.04 15.03 -11.32
N ALA A 165 2.72 15.01 -11.57
CA ALA A 165 2.13 15.36 -12.86
C ALA A 165 2.43 16.81 -13.27
N TYR A 166 2.32 17.76 -12.33
CA TYR A 166 2.70 19.15 -12.57
C TYR A 166 4.17 19.28 -12.95
N ARG A 167 5.07 18.59 -12.22
CA ARG A 167 6.50 18.62 -12.53
C ARG A 167 6.79 17.98 -13.90
N ALA A 168 6.14 16.87 -14.24
CA ALA A 168 6.25 16.23 -15.54
C ALA A 168 5.78 17.15 -16.67
N TRP A 169 4.64 17.83 -16.48
CA TRP A 169 4.12 18.80 -17.44
C TRP A 169 5.07 19.99 -17.66
N THR A 170 5.59 20.58 -16.57
CA THR A 170 6.55 21.69 -16.69
C THR A 170 7.85 21.27 -17.37
N HIS A 171 8.35 20.07 -17.10
CA HIS A 171 9.52 19.52 -17.78
C HIS A 171 9.24 19.30 -19.27
N HIS A 172 8.09 18.70 -19.61
CA HIS A 172 7.68 18.47 -20.98
C HIS A 172 7.55 19.78 -21.77
N GLN A 173 6.87 20.78 -21.21
CA GLN A 173 6.70 22.08 -21.86
C GLN A 173 8.04 22.77 -22.16
N THR A 174 9.01 22.64 -21.24
CA THR A 174 10.33 23.26 -21.38
C THR A 174 11.20 22.51 -22.39
N THR A 175 11.17 21.17 -22.35
CA THR A 175 11.98 20.32 -23.25
C THR A 175 11.41 20.29 -24.66
N HIS A 176 10.09 20.26 -24.83
CA HIS A 176 9.42 20.24 -26.13
C HIS A 176 9.54 21.59 -26.88
N ALA A 177 9.85 22.68 -26.16
CA ALA A 177 10.22 23.96 -26.76
C ALA A 177 11.64 23.97 -27.37
N ILE A 178 12.50 23.00 -27.00
CA ILE A 178 13.94 22.98 -27.34
C ILE A 178 14.30 21.76 -28.22
N LEU A 179 13.77 20.58 -27.94
CA LEU A 179 13.97 19.34 -28.70
C LEU A 179 12.67 18.88 -29.34
N GLN A 180 12.57 18.98 -30.67
CA GLN A 180 11.50 18.36 -31.43
C GLN A 180 11.69 16.83 -31.46
N SER A 181 10.75 16.10 -30.84
CA SER A 181 10.31 14.73 -31.19
C SER A 181 10.83 13.46 -30.48
N LYS A 182 11.61 13.53 -29.38
CA LYS A 182 11.90 12.29 -28.60
C LYS A 182 11.54 12.45 -27.12
N ARG A 183 10.71 11.52 -26.61
CA ARG A 183 10.44 11.39 -25.17
C ARG A 183 11.74 11.04 -24.46
N THR A 184 12.10 11.81 -23.43
CA THR A 184 13.28 11.53 -22.63
C THR A 184 13.00 10.34 -21.69
N PRO A 185 14.04 9.58 -21.27
CA PRO A 185 13.88 8.53 -20.26
C PRO A 185 13.21 9.04 -18.98
N VAL A 186 13.51 10.28 -18.60
CA VAL A 186 12.90 10.98 -17.45
C VAL A 186 11.39 11.15 -17.64
N GLU A 187 10.92 11.57 -18.82
CA GLU A 187 9.49 11.69 -19.10
C GLU A 187 8.75 10.34 -18.99
N VAL A 188 9.39 9.25 -19.42
CA VAL A 188 8.83 7.90 -19.31
C VAL A 188 8.69 7.49 -17.84
N ILE A 189 9.72 7.69 -17.03
CA ILE A 189 9.70 7.38 -15.59
C ILE A 189 8.61 8.21 -14.88
N LEU A 190 8.54 9.51 -15.17
CA LEU A 190 7.53 10.40 -14.57
C LEU A 190 6.11 9.99 -14.94
N LEU A 191 5.87 9.62 -16.20
CA LEU A 191 4.55 9.17 -16.66
C LEU A 191 4.12 7.88 -15.95
N LEU A 192 5.03 6.93 -15.77
CA LEU A 192 4.76 5.69 -15.06
C LEU A 192 4.52 5.90 -13.56
N MET A 193 5.18 6.88 -12.94
CA MET A 193 4.89 7.29 -11.56
C MET A 193 3.47 7.88 -11.43
N ILE A 194 3.01 8.62 -12.43
CA ILE A 194 1.64 9.17 -12.47
C ILE A 194 0.62 8.04 -12.68
N GLU A 195 0.87 7.15 -13.64
CA GLU A 195 -0.03 6.04 -13.96
C GLU A 195 -0.20 5.08 -12.78
N SER A 196 0.90 4.70 -12.13
CA SER A 196 0.84 3.85 -10.92
C SER A 196 0.11 4.52 -9.76
N GLY A 197 0.31 5.82 -9.53
CA GLY A 197 -0.43 6.58 -8.53
C GLY A 197 -1.92 6.69 -8.84
N ALA A 198 -2.28 6.88 -10.11
CA ALA A 198 -3.67 6.94 -10.55
C ALA A 198 -4.37 5.58 -10.40
N ILE A 199 -3.73 4.48 -10.81
CA ILE A 199 -4.26 3.12 -10.63
C ILE A 199 -4.49 2.83 -9.14
N PHE A 200 -3.51 3.14 -8.29
CA PHE A 200 -3.65 2.98 -6.84
C PHE A 200 -4.80 3.82 -6.27
N GLY A 201 -4.97 5.06 -6.74
CA GLY A 201 -6.08 5.93 -6.36
C GLY A 201 -7.46 5.39 -6.75
N VAL A 202 -7.57 4.74 -7.91
CA VAL A 202 -8.84 4.07 -8.32
C VAL A 202 -9.19 2.93 -7.37
N VAL A 203 -8.20 2.14 -6.94
CA VAL A 203 -8.40 1.07 -5.95
C VAL A 203 -8.88 1.64 -4.61
N GLN A 204 -8.26 2.72 -4.13
CA GLN A 204 -8.67 3.42 -2.91
C GLN A 204 -10.11 3.93 -2.98
N VAL A 205 -10.50 4.62 -4.06
CA VAL A 205 -11.86 5.14 -4.24
C VAL A 205 -12.88 4.01 -4.28
N THR A 206 -12.55 2.90 -4.93
CA THR A 206 -13.42 1.72 -4.98
C THR A 206 -13.62 1.14 -3.60
N ASN A 207 -12.56 1.05 -2.78
CA ASN A 207 -12.65 0.54 -1.42
C ASN A 207 -13.55 1.41 -0.52
N ILE A 208 -13.32 2.74 -0.52
CA ILE A 208 -14.16 3.71 0.21
C ILE A 208 -15.64 3.59 -0.18
N THR A 209 -15.91 3.37 -1.47
CA THR A 209 -17.28 3.24 -1.96
C THR A 209 -17.96 2.00 -1.37
N PHE A 210 -17.24 0.87 -1.32
CA PHE A 210 -17.80 -0.37 -0.77
C PHE A 210 -17.91 -0.33 0.76
N ASP A 211 -16.98 0.32 1.47
CA ASP A 211 -17.10 0.54 2.92
C ASP A 211 -18.37 1.33 3.27
N ALA A 212 -18.67 2.37 2.48
CA ALA A 212 -19.88 3.16 2.65
C ALA A 212 -21.16 2.36 2.34
N LEU A 213 -21.11 1.43 1.38
CA LEU A 213 -22.24 0.57 1.03
C LEU A 213 -22.47 -0.53 2.08
N ASP A 214 -21.39 -1.06 2.66
CA ASP A 214 -21.41 -2.13 3.66
C ASP A 214 -22.03 -1.69 5.00
N THR A 215 -21.97 -0.40 5.32
CA THR A 215 -22.62 0.19 6.51
C THR A 215 -24.14 -0.11 6.57
N HIS A 216 -24.76 -0.44 5.43
CA HIS A 216 -26.18 -0.77 5.32
C HIS A 216 -26.44 -2.23 4.91
N ALA A 217 -25.38 -3.03 4.77
CA ALA A 217 -25.46 -4.40 4.31
C ALA A 217 -25.59 -5.39 5.48
N THR A 218 -26.18 -6.55 5.21
CA THR A 218 -26.18 -7.68 6.15
C THR A 218 -24.89 -8.48 5.99
N GLU A 219 -24.42 -9.10 7.08
CA GLU A 219 -23.32 -10.06 7.06
C GLU A 219 -23.54 -11.13 5.97
N PHE A 220 -22.46 -11.50 5.26
CA PHE A 220 -22.46 -12.44 4.13
C PHE A 220 -23.27 -12.01 2.90
N SER A 221 -23.63 -10.72 2.79
CA SER A 221 -24.20 -10.19 1.56
C SER A 221 -23.17 -10.15 0.42
N PRO A 222 -23.62 -10.03 -0.84
CA PRO A 222 -22.71 -9.80 -1.96
C PRO A 222 -21.83 -8.54 -1.80
N VAL A 223 -22.31 -7.54 -1.06
CA VAL A 223 -21.58 -6.30 -0.79
C VAL A 223 -20.43 -6.56 0.18
N ASP A 224 -20.70 -7.25 1.29
CA ASP A 224 -19.71 -7.67 2.28
C ASP A 224 -18.61 -8.54 1.63
N THR A 225 -19.00 -9.53 0.82
CA THR A 225 -18.06 -10.36 0.07
C THR A 225 -17.19 -9.55 -0.90
N ALA A 226 -17.78 -8.57 -1.59
CA ALA A 226 -17.06 -7.70 -2.51
C ALA A 226 -16.10 -6.77 -1.76
N LYS A 227 -16.49 -6.24 -0.60
CA LYS A 227 -15.63 -5.44 0.28
C LYS A 227 -14.40 -6.25 0.71
N SER A 228 -14.57 -7.49 1.18
CA SER A 228 -13.42 -8.32 1.58
C SER A 228 -12.44 -8.54 0.42
N LEU A 229 -12.94 -8.77 -0.80
CA LEU A 229 -12.10 -8.90 -1.99
C LEU A 229 -11.37 -7.59 -2.34
N LEU A 230 -12.05 -6.45 -2.22
CA LEU A 230 -11.48 -5.13 -2.51
C LEU A 230 -10.43 -4.72 -1.47
N ALA A 231 -10.64 -5.02 -0.20
CA ALA A 231 -9.65 -4.81 0.86
C ALA A 231 -8.35 -5.57 0.55
N GLN A 232 -8.45 -6.84 0.14
CA GLN A 232 -7.28 -7.63 -0.27
C GLN A 232 -6.57 -7.04 -1.51
N LEU A 233 -7.34 -6.60 -2.51
CA LEU A 233 -6.78 -5.91 -3.67
C LEU A 233 -6.08 -4.60 -3.27
N TYR A 234 -6.62 -3.88 -2.31
CA TYR A 234 -6.04 -2.65 -1.80
C TYR A 234 -4.70 -2.89 -1.10
N ILE A 235 -4.65 -3.85 -0.17
CA ILE A 235 -3.43 -4.27 0.52
C ILE A 235 -2.35 -4.66 -0.49
N TYR A 236 -2.67 -5.55 -1.44
CA TYR A 236 -1.68 -5.97 -2.44
C TYR A 236 -1.24 -4.83 -3.34
N SER A 237 -2.13 -3.89 -3.69
CA SER A 237 -1.77 -2.72 -4.50
C SER A 237 -0.85 -1.76 -3.73
N ALA A 238 -1.10 -1.54 -2.44
CA ALA A 238 -0.27 -0.70 -1.57
C ALA A 238 1.16 -1.24 -1.49
N VAL A 239 1.29 -2.56 -1.36
CA VAL A 239 2.57 -3.26 -1.31
C VAL A 239 3.31 -3.22 -2.65
N LEU A 240 2.59 -3.37 -3.76
CA LEU A 240 3.18 -3.35 -5.09
C LEU A 240 3.67 -1.96 -5.51
N ASN A 241 3.09 -0.90 -4.94
CA ASN A 241 3.40 0.48 -5.27
C ASN A 241 4.91 0.82 -5.13
N PRO A 242 5.59 0.58 -3.98
CA PRO A 242 7.05 0.76 -3.88
C PRO A 242 7.85 -0.23 -4.71
N VAL A 243 7.37 -1.48 -4.89
CA VAL A 243 8.08 -2.52 -5.66
C VAL A 243 8.15 -2.16 -7.16
N ALA A 244 7.02 -1.75 -7.73
CA ALA A 244 6.91 -1.34 -9.13
C ALA A 244 7.83 -0.16 -9.42
N LEU A 245 7.90 0.81 -8.50
CA LEU A 245 8.81 1.95 -8.61
C LEU A 245 10.27 1.51 -8.65
N VAL A 246 10.68 0.59 -7.78
CA VAL A 246 12.03 0.06 -7.73
C VAL A 246 12.39 -0.64 -9.03
N ILE A 247 11.53 -1.54 -9.49
CA ILE A 247 11.74 -2.26 -10.75
C ILE A 247 11.91 -1.23 -11.87
N LEU A 248 11.00 -0.26 -11.95
CA LEU A 248 11.01 0.77 -12.98
C LEU A 248 12.31 1.58 -13.00
N ILE A 249 12.73 2.13 -11.87
CA ILE A 249 13.96 2.94 -11.75
C ILE A 249 15.17 2.12 -12.22
N HIS A 250 15.23 0.84 -11.85
CA HIS A 250 16.37 0.00 -12.21
C HIS A 250 16.33 -0.41 -13.68
N THR A 251 15.18 -0.78 -14.24
CA THR A 251 15.07 -1.05 -15.69
C THR A 251 15.35 0.17 -16.54
N GLY A 252 14.87 1.36 -16.15
CA GLY A 252 15.13 2.62 -16.86
C GLY A 252 16.62 2.93 -16.96
N ASN A 253 17.37 2.72 -15.86
CA ASN A 253 18.82 2.92 -15.82
C ASN A 253 19.60 1.89 -16.66
N THR A 254 19.05 0.69 -16.88
CA THR A 254 19.65 -0.33 -17.77
C THR A 254 19.52 0.08 -19.24
N TYR A 255 18.36 0.62 -19.65
CA TYR A 255 18.17 1.10 -21.02
C TYR A 255 19.11 2.25 -21.38
N GLU A 256 19.32 3.22 -20.49
CA GLU A 256 20.29 4.31 -20.73
C GLU A 256 21.71 3.79 -20.97
N HIS A 257 22.14 2.76 -20.23
CA HIS A 257 23.46 2.17 -20.40
C HIS A 257 23.61 1.45 -21.74
N SER A 258 22.56 0.76 -22.21
CA SER A 258 22.55 0.10 -23.50
C SER A 258 22.58 1.08 -24.68
N PHE A 259 21.84 2.19 -24.61
CA PHE A 259 21.87 3.22 -25.65
C PHE A 259 23.23 3.91 -25.77
N HIS A 260 23.89 4.19 -24.64
CA HIS A 260 25.24 4.76 -24.67
C HIS A 260 26.31 3.81 -25.22
N LEU A 261 26.07 2.49 -25.20
CA LEU A 261 26.98 1.49 -25.79
C LEU A 261 26.79 1.38 -27.32
N GLU A 262 25.60 1.64 -27.85
CA GLU A 262 25.34 1.63 -29.30
C GLU A 262 25.84 2.90 -30.01
N ASP A 263 25.88 4.05 -29.34
CA ASP A 263 26.38 5.31 -29.91
C ASP A 263 27.93 5.41 -29.94
N VAL A 264 28.65 4.44 -29.37
CA VAL A 264 30.13 4.42 -29.28
C VAL A 264 30.78 3.38 -30.21
N THR A 265 29.99 2.60 -30.94
CA THR A 265 30.46 1.61 -31.94
C THR A 265 30.11 2.01 -33.35
#